data_AF-X1HPZ5-F1
#
_entry.id   AF-X1HPZ5-F1
#
_cell.length_a   1.000
_cell.length_b   1.000
_cell.length_c   1.000
_cell.angle_alpha   90.00
_cell.angle_beta   90.00
_cell.angle_gamma   90.00
#
_symmetry.space_group_name_H-M   'P 1'
#
loop_
_entity.id
_entity.type
_entity.pdbx_description
1 polymer ?
#
loop_
_entity_poly.entity_id
_entity_poly.type
_entity_poly.pdbx_seq_one_letter_code
_entity_poly.pdbx_strand_id
1 'polypeptide(L)'
;MAEKKIKWTDQQKRAIKARGSDVLVTASAGTGKTAVLSGRCVNIVSDKSDVRNILVLTFTEAAAEQMRSRIAGQLRDAFLEKPDSHLRYQLMLLQGADISTIHSFCKRLITEYFYKLALDPTFSVIDSNEQKLLKAEVLEKT
;
A
#
# COMPACT_ATOMS: atom_id res chain seq x y z
N MET A 1 19.35 -19.45 -4.08
CA MET A 1 19.43 -19.07 -5.50
C MET A 1 19.38 -17.55 -5.55
N ALA A 2 20.39 -16.88 -6.10
CA ALA A 2 20.37 -15.42 -6.21
C ALA A 2 19.29 -15.02 -7.22
N GLU A 3 18.23 -14.34 -6.76
CA GLU A 3 17.22 -13.79 -7.65
C GLU A 3 17.88 -12.76 -8.60
N LYS A 4 17.52 -12.85 -9.87
CA LYS A 4 18.12 -12.07 -10.95
C LYS A 4 17.83 -10.58 -10.71
N LYS A 5 18.88 -9.77 -10.53
CA LYS A 5 18.80 -8.32 -10.31
C LYS A 5 17.88 -7.66 -11.35
N ILE A 6 16.85 -6.96 -10.90
CA ILE A 6 15.88 -6.31 -11.78
C ILE A 6 16.59 -5.22 -12.59
N LYS A 7 16.59 -5.37 -13.92
CA LYS A 7 17.13 -4.36 -14.83
C LYS A 7 16.00 -3.43 -15.28
N TRP A 8 15.93 -2.25 -14.66
CA TRP A 8 14.95 -1.22 -14.99
C TRP A 8 15.22 -0.58 -16.37
N THR A 9 14.18 -0.34 -17.16
CA THR A 9 14.25 0.54 -18.33
C THR A 9 14.40 1.99 -17.89
N ASP A 10 14.82 2.88 -18.79
CA ASP A 10 15.01 4.29 -18.43
C ASP A 10 13.70 5.00 -18.08
N GLN A 11 12.58 4.58 -18.69
CA GLN A 11 11.24 5.04 -18.31
C GLN A 11 10.87 4.59 -16.89
N GLN A 12 11.15 3.33 -16.54
CA GLN A 12 10.90 2.81 -15.20
C GLN A 12 11.79 3.50 -14.14
N LYS A 13 13.07 3.72 -14.44
CA LYS A 13 13.98 4.49 -13.57
C LYS A 13 13.46 5.90 -13.34
N ARG A 14 12.95 6.57 -14.38
CA ARG A 14 12.36 7.91 -14.28
C ARG A 14 11.15 7.90 -13.35
N ALA A 15 10.24 6.95 -13.52
CA ALA A 15 9.08 6.79 -12.64
C ALA A 15 9.47 6.46 -11.18
N ILE A 16 10.54 5.68 -10.95
CA ILE A 16 11.04 5.37 -9.60
C ILE A 16 11.66 6.60 -8.93
N LYS A 17 12.48 7.36 -9.67
CA LYS A 17 13.27 8.48 -9.14
C LYS A 17 12.53 9.81 -9.06
N ALA A 18 11.40 9.98 -9.76
CA ALA A 18 10.68 11.26 -9.75
C ALA A 18 10.29 11.70 -8.33
N ARG A 19 10.46 12.98 -8.00
CA ARG A 19 10.17 13.61 -6.70
C ARG A 19 9.59 15.01 -6.92
N GLY A 20 8.88 15.54 -5.92
CA GLY A 20 8.40 16.92 -5.92
C GLY A 20 7.24 17.21 -6.87
N SER A 21 6.62 16.17 -7.45
CA SER A 21 5.46 16.29 -8.32
C SER A 21 4.62 15.03 -8.29
N ASP A 22 3.37 15.15 -8.73
CA ASP A 22 2.51 14.01 -9.02
C ASP A 22 3.02 13.25 -10.25
N VAL A 23 2.88 11.92 -10.23
CA VAL A 23 3.36 11.04 -11.28
C VAL A 23 2.27 10.05 -11.67
N LEU A 24 1.81 10.14 -12.92
CA LEU A 24 0.93 9.14 -13.53
C LEU A 24 1.76 8.18 -14.38
N VAL A 25 1.68 6.88 -14.08
CA VAL A 25 2.34 5.83 -14.87
C VAL A 25 1.30 5.06 -15.66
N THR A 26 1.25 5.28 -16.97
CA THR A 26 0.43 4.50 -17.90
C THR A 26 1.25 3.35 -18.46
N ALA A 27 0.71 2.13 -18.42
CA ALA A 27 1.40 0.97 -19.01
C ALA A 27 0.44 -0.17 -19.30
N SER A 28 0.72 -0.95 -20.35
CA SER A 28 -0.04 -2.15 -20.72
C SER A 28 0.07 -3.27 -19.66
N ALA A 29 -0.73 -4.32 -19.77
CA ALA A 29 -0.57 -5.51 -18.94
C ALA A 29 0.85 -6.10 -19.09
N GLY A 30 1.41 -6.66 -18.01
CA GLY A 30 2.72 -7.32 -18.04
C GLY A 30 3.96 -6.41 -18.09
N THR A 31 3.81 -5.08 -18.17
CA THR A 31 4.96 -4.14 -18.30
C THR A 31 5.64 -3.75 -16.98
N GLY A 32 5.26 -4.40 -15.87
CA GLY A 32 5.92 -4.22 -14.58
C GLY A 32 5.46 -3.01 -13.75
N LYS A 33 4.25 -2.48 -13.95
CA LYS A 33 3.68 -1.37 -13.15
C LYS A 33 3.83 -1.57 -11.64
N THR A 34 3.51 -2.77 -11.15
CA THR A 34 3.63 -3.12 -9.73
C THR A 34 5.08 -3.17 -9.27
N ALA A 35 6.00 -3.62 -10.12
CA ALA A 35 7.42 -3.61 -9.82
C ALA A 35 7.99 -2.18 -9.77
N VAL A 36 7.53 -1.30 -10.66
CA VAL A 36 7.88 0.13 -10.63
C VAL A 36 7.36 0.78 -9.35
N LEU A 37 6.12 0.50 -8.94
CA LEU A 37 5.53 1.05 -7.72
C LEU A 37 6.27 0.59 -6.46
N SER A 38 6.57 -0.71 -6.32
CA SER A 38 7.35 -1.21 -5.19
C SER A 38 8.77 -0.64 -5.20
N GLY A 39 9.41 -0.56 -6.38
CA GLY A 39 10.75 0.01 -6.54
C GLY A 39 10.80 1.49 -6.18
N ARG A 40 9.73 2.24 -6.47
CA ARG A 40 9.56 3.64 -6.05
C ARG A 40 9.46 3.75 -4.52
N CYS A 41 8.68 2.89 -3.87
CA CYS A 41 8.60 2.86 -2.40
C CYS A 41 9.98 2.58 -1.78
N VAL A 42 10.69 1.55 -2.26
CA VAL A 42 12.04 1.23 -1.79
C VAL A 42 13.01 2.37 -2.03
N ASN A 43 12.93 3.04 -3.18
CA ASN A 43 13.80 4.18 -3.47
C ASN A 43 13.54 5.36 -2.50
N ILE A 44 12.28 5.66 -2.17
CA ILE A 44 11.93 6.68 -1.16
C ILE A 44 12.48 6.31 0.22
N VAL A 45 12.28 5.05 0.65
CA VAL A 45 12.80 4.57 1.94
C VAL A 45 14.33 4.59 1.97
N SER A 46 14.99 4.29 0.85
CA SER A 46 16.46 4.33 0.72
C SER A 46 17.00 5.75 0.85
N ASP A 47 16.22 6.77 0.48
CA ASP A 47 16.54 8.19 0.68
C ASP A 47 16.28 8.65 2.14
N LYS A 48 16.43 7.74 3.12
CA LYS A 48 16.26 7.96 4.57
C LYS A 48 14.84 8.32 5.03
N SER A 49 13.81 8.06 4.23
CA SER A 49 12.42 8.16 4.68
C SER A 49 12.00 6.95 5.52
N ASP A 50 11.08 7.15 6.47
CA ASP A 50 10.42 6.06 7.21
C ASP A 50 9.34 5.42 6.34
N VAL A 51 9.30 4.09 6.30
CA VAL A 51 8.31 3.32 5.53
C VAL A 51 6.88 3.58 5.99
N ARG A 52 6.68 3.96 7.25
CA ARG A 52 5.37 4.32 7.82
C ARG A 52 4.84 5.65 7.29
N ASN A 53 5.68 6.47 6.66
CA ASN A 53 5.27 7.71 6.01
C ASN A 53 4.81 7.50 4.56
N ILE A 54 4.67 6.24 4.12
CA ILE A 54 4.22 5.88 2.78
C ILE A 54 2.87 5.17 2.88
N LEU A 55 1.85 5.76 2.24
CA LEU A 55 0.55 5.13 2.04
C LEU A 55 0.49 4.48 0.66
N VAL A 56 0.29 3.16 0.62
CA VAL A 56 0.13 2.38 -0.60
C VAL A 56 -1.26 1.75 -0.61
N LEU A 57 -2.08 2.15 -1.58
CA LEU A 57 -3.45 1.69 -1.73
C LEU A 57 -3.60 0.74 -2.92
N THR A 58 -4.31 -0.38 -2.71
CA THR A 58 -4.63 -1.36 -3.75
C THR A 58 -6.13 -1.63 -3.84
N PHE A 59 -6.54 -2.36 -4.89
CA PHE A 59 -7.94 -2.77 -5.07
C PHE A 59 -8.32 -4.02 -4.27
N THR A 60 -7.37 -4.92 -4.03
CA THR A 60 -7.60 -6.20 -3.34
C THR A 60 -6.59 -6.41 -2.23
N GLU A 61 -6.99 -7.16 -1.20
CA GLU A 61 -6.12 -7.52 -0.07
C GLU A 61 -4.92 -8.35 -0.56
N ALA A 62 -5.15 -9.29 -1.48
CA ALA A 62 -4.08 -10.06 -2.13
C ALA A 62 -3.05 -9.16 -2.84
N ALA A 63 -3.49 -8.08 -3.50
CA ALA A 63 -2.58 -7.13 -4.13
C ALA A 63 -1.80 -6.30 -3.09
N ALA A 64 -2.40 -5.96 -1.96
CA ALA A 64 -1.71 -5.28 -0.86
C ALA A 64 -0.62 -6.18 -0.25
N GLU A 65 -0.94 -7.44 0.00
CA GLU A 65 0.00 -8.43 0.54
C GLU A 65 1.14 -8.73 -0.44
N GLN A 66 0.83 -8.84 -1.73
CA GLN A 66 1.84 -8.97 -2.78
C GLN A 66 2.75 -7.72 -2.84
N MET A 67 2.17 -6.52 -2.69
CA MET A 67 2.94 -5.27 -2.67
C MET A 67 3.89 -5.22 -1.47
N ARG A 68 3.42 -5.59 -0.27
CA ARG A 68 4.23 -5.68 0.94
C ARG A 68 5.39 -6.65 0.77
N SER A 69 5.12 -7.83 0.22
CA SER A 69 6.13 -8.86 -0.05
C SER A 69 7.19 -8.38 -1.06
N ARG A 70 6.78 -7.67 -2.12
CA ARG A 70 7.70 -7.08 -3.10
C ARG A 70 8.60 -6.01 -2.49
N ILE A 71 8.03 -5.11 -1.69
CA ILE A 71 8.78 -4.06 -0.99
C ILE A 71 9.79 -4.70 -0.01
N ALA A 72 9.37 -5.74 0.73
CA ALA A 72 10.26 -6.48 1.62
C ALA A 72 11.45 -7.10 0.89
N GLY A 73 11.19 -7.78 -0.23
CA GLY A 73 12.24 -8.37 -1.08
C GLY A 73 13.22 -7.32 -1.58
N GLN A 74 12.71 -6.23 -2.17
CA GLN A 74 13.56 -5.17 -2.72
C GLN A 74 14.35 -4.39 -1.65
N LEU A 75 13.79 -4.19 -0.45
CA LEU A 75 14.53 -3.62 0.68
C LEU A 75 15.64 -4.56 1.16
N ARG A 76 15.38 -5.87 1.18
CA ARG A 76 16.39 -6.88 1.51
C ARG A 76 17.53 -6.88 0.49
N ASP A 77 17.20 -6.83 -0.80
CA ASP A 77 18.20 -6.74 -1.86
C ASP A 77 19.05 -5.47 -1.72
N ALA A 78 18.41 -4.32 -1.49
CA ALA A 78 19.12 -3.06 -1.26
C ALA A 78 20.06 -3.12 -0.04
N PHE A 79 19.63 -3.76 1.05
CA PHE A 79 20.46 -3.98 2.22
C PHE A 79 21.63 -4.93 1.95
N LEU A 80 21.43 -5.98 1.16
CA LEU A 80 22.51 -6.91 0.78
C LEU A 80 23.54 -6.25 -0.17
N GLU A 81 23.10 -5.36 -1.05
CA GLU A 81 24.01 -4.61 -1.93
C GLU A 81 24.83 -3.57 -1.16
N LYS A 82 24.22 -2.88 -0.20
CA LYS A 82 24.89 -1.90 0.64
C LYS A 82 24.33 -1.97 2.06
N PRO A 83 25.02 -2.70 2.97
CA PRO A 83 24.58 -2.80 4.36
C PRO A 83 24.38 -1.43 5.00
N ASP A 84 23.17 -1.18 5.48
CA ASP A 84 22.73 0.08 6.07
C ASP A 84 21.79 -0.21 7.23
N SER A 85 22.10 0.35 8.41
CA SER A 85 21.29 0.18 9.62
C SER A 85 19.88 0.74 9.44
N HIS A 86 19.72 1.80 8.64
CA HIS A 86 18.42 2.33 8.28
C HIS A 86 17.58 1.30 7.54
N LEU A 87 18.09 0.72 6.46
CA LEU A 87 17.34 -0.28 5.67
C LEU A 87 16.94 -1.50 6.50
N ARG A 88 17.82 -1.95 7.40
CA ARG A 88 17.49 -3.03 8.35
C ARG A 88 16.34 -2.64 9.29
N TYR A 89 16.35 -1.43 9.82
CA TYR A 89 15.27 -0.93 10.68
C TYR A 89 13.95 -0.80 9.92
N GLN A 90 13.99 -0.29 8.68
CA GLN A 90 12.79 -0.15 7.84
C GLN A 90 12.16 -1.50 7.46
N LEU A 91 12.96 -2.55 7.27
CA LEU A 91 12.45 -3.92 7.10
C LEU A 91 11.63 -4.40 8.32
N MET A 92 12.03 -4.03 9.54
CA MET A 92 11.28 -4.38 10.76
C MET A 92 9.97 -3.59 10.86
N LEU A 93 9.99 -2.33 10.44
CA LEU A 93 8.81 -1.46 10.46
C LEU A 93 7.79 -1.74 9.36
N LEU A 94 8.19 -2.44 8.29
CA LEU A 94 7.35 -2.68 7.11
C LEU A 94 6.02 -3.37 7.44
N GLN A 95 5.93 -4.17 8.49
CA GLN A 95 4.67 -4.80 8.92
C GLN A 95 3.64 -3.77 9.39
N GLY A 96 4.09 -2.68 10.03
CA GLY A 96 3.24 -1.57 10.46
C GLY A 96 3.04 -0.49 9.40
N ALA A 97 3.56 -0.67 8.18
CA ALA A 97 3.37 0.29 7.10
C ALA A 97 1.97 0.19 6.48
N ASP A 98 1.46 1.34 6.07
CA ASP A 98 0.15 1.50 5.43
C ASP A 98 0.13 1.00 3.99
N ILE A 99 0.03 -0.33 3.85
CA ILE A 99 -0.11 -1.04 2.57
C ILE A 99 -1.40 -1.86 2.66
N SER A 100 -2.49 -1.34 2.10
CA SER A 100 -3.83 -1.90 2.27
C SER A 100 -4.73 -1.62 1.08
N THR A 101 -5.96 -2.14 1.11
CA THR A 101 -7.01 -1.61 0.24
C THR A 101 -7.49 -0.24 0.69
N ILE A 102 -8.18 0.47 -0.21
CA ILE A 102 -8.87 1.73 0.13
C ILE A 102 -9.89 1.51 1.25
N HIS A 103 -10.68 0.43 1.18
CA HIS A 103 -11.69 0.11 2.20
C HIS A 103 -11.05 -0.12 3.58
N SER A 104 -9.98 -0.91 3.65
CA SER A 104 -9.27 -1.18 4.90
C SER A 104 -8.63 0.08 5.49
N PHE A 105 -8.08 0.96 4.63
CA PHE A 105 -7.59 2.27 5.06
C PHE A 105 -8.70 3.16 5.63
N CYS A 106 -9.83 3.30 4.91
CA CYS A 106 -10.97 4.09 5.37
C CYS A 106 -11.55 3.54 6.67
N LYS A 107 -11.67 2.21 6.82
CA LYS A 107 -12.13 1.60 8.07
C LYS A 107 -11.22 1.97 9.23
N ARG A 108 -9.90 1.84 9.07
CA ARG A 108 -8.93 2.24 10.11
C ARG A 108 -9.07 3.71 10.48
N LEU A 109 -9.21 4.60 9.49
CA LEU A 109 -9.37 6.02 9.70
C LEU A 109 -10.66 6.33 10.50
N ILE A 110 -11.78 5.70 10.14
CA ILE A 110 -13.05 5.86 10.87
C ILE A 110 -12.91 5.34 12.30
N THR A 111 -12.28 4.19 12.50
CA THR A 111 -12.05 3.64 13.86
C THR A 111 -11.15 4.54 14.70
N GLU A 112 -10.10 5.14 14.11
CA GLU A 112 -9.17 6.03 14.83
C GLU A 112 -9.82 7.36 15.22
N TYR A 113 -10.68 7.90 14.35
CA TYR A 113 -11.33 9.20 14.53
C TYR A 113 -12.83 9.11 14.84
N PHE A 114 -13.30 7.97 15.37
CA PHE A 114 -14.71 7.71 15.61
C PHE A 114 -15.38 8.79 16.46
N TYR A 115 -14.65 9.35 17.44
CA TYR A 115 -15.12 10.41 18.35
C TYR A 115 -15.44 11.75 17.66
N LYS A 116 -14.98 11.96 16.41
CA LYS A 116 -15.35 13.12 15.58
C LYS A 116 -16.61 12.86 14.76
N LEU A 117 -17.09 11.62 14.76
CA LEU A 117 -18.23 11.14 14.00
C LEU A 117 -19.33 10.77 15.00
N ALA A 118 -20.59 10.84 14.58
CA ALA A 118 -21.69 10.27 15.35
C ALA A 118 -21.74 8.74 15.13
N LEU A 119 -20.62 8.06 15.35
CA LEU A 119 -20.46 6.62 15.13
C LEU A 119 -19.94 5.94 16.40
N ASP A 120 -20.49 4.76 16.67
CA ASP A 120 -19.99 3.88 17.71
C ASP A 120 -18.62 3.28 17.30
N PRO A 121 -17.62 3.24 18.19
CA PRO A 121 -16.32 2.62 17.89
C PRO A 121 -16.41 1.13 17.52
N THR A 122 -17.48 0.43 17.92
CA THR A 122 -17.73 -0.98 17.57
C THR A 122 -18.51 -1.15 16.28
N PHE A 123 -18.54 -0.15 15.39
CA PHE A 123 -19.21 -0.28 14.10
C PHE A 123 -18.68 -1.47 13.28
N SER A 124 -19.58 -2.09 12.51
CA SER A 124 -19.24 -3.12 11.53
C SER A 124 -19.59 -2.66 10.13
N VAL A 125 -18.87 -3.19 9.15
CA VAL A 125 -19.22 -3.01 7.74
C VAL A 125 -20.27 -4.06 7.42
N ILE A 126 -21.47 -3.63 7.08
CA ILE A 126 -22.56 -4.53 6.68
C ILE A 126 -22.28 -5.16 5.32
N ASP A 127 -22.76 -6.39 5.13
CA ASP A 127 -22.67 -7.05 3.84
C ASP A 127 -23.82 -6.64 2.89
N SER A 128 -23.74 -7.11 1.64
CA SER A 128 -24.74 -6.76 0.62
C SER A 128 -26.14 -7.32 0.90
N ASN A 129 -26.25 -8.41 1.66
CA ASN A 129 -27.53 -9.02 2.02
C ASN A 129 -28.18 -8.27 3.19
N GLU A 130 -27.41 -7.97 4.24
CA GLU A 130 -27.82 -7.12 5.36
C GLU A 130 -28.28 -5.74 4.84
N GLN A 131 -27.52 -5.15 3.91
CA GLN A 131 -27.90 -3.88 3.29
C GLN A 131 -29.25 -3.95 2.56
N LYS A 132 -29.55 -5.06 1.88
CA LYS A 132 -30.83 -5.23 1.17
C LYS A 132 -31.99 -5.38 2.16
N LEU A 133 -31.81 -6.17 3.21
CA LEU A 133 -32.81 -6.39 4.25
C LEU A 133 -33.16 -5.07 4.96
N LEU A 134 -32.16 -4.31 5.40
CA LEU A 134 -32.36 -3.01 6.04
C LEU A 134 -33.09 -2.01 5.14
N LYS A 135 -32.77 -1.99 3.84
CA LYS A 135 -33.47 -1.12 2.88
C LYS A 135 -34.94 -1.51 2.71
N ALA A 136 -35.25 -2.80 2.64
CA ALA A 136 -36.62 -3.28 2.53
C ALA A 136 -37.44 -2.93 3.79
N GLU A 137 -36.87 -3.13 4.98
CA GLU A 137 -37.54 -2.83 6.25
C GLU A 137 -37.90 -1.34 6.38
N VAL A 138 -37.01 -0.43 5.94
CA VAL A 138 -37.27 1.01 5.96
C VAL A 138 -38.35 1.40 4.95
N LEU A 139 -38.36 0.77 3.76
CA LEU A 139 -39.37 1.03 2.72
C LEU A 139 -40.77 0.58 3.14
N GLU A 140 -40.91 -0.53 3.86
CA GLU A 140 -42.21 -1.00 4.36
C GLU A 140 -42.80 -0.11 5.46
N LYS A 141 -41.96 0.67 6.14
CA LYS A 141 -42.35 1.60 7.21
C LYS A 141 -42.70 3.01 6.72
N THR A 142 -42.58 3.27 5.41
CA THR A 142 -42.88 4.56 4.77
C THR A 142 -44.17 4.46 3.96
#